data_AF-A0A959QS24-F1
#
_entry.id   AF-A0A959QS24-F1
#
_cell.length_a   1.000
_cell.length_b   1.000
_cell.length_c   1.000
_cell.angle_alpha   90.00
_cell.angle_beta   90.00
_cell.angle_gamma   90.00
#
_symmetry.space_group_name_H-M   'P 1'
#
loop_
_entity.id
_entity.type
_entity.pdbx_description
1 polymer ?
#
loop_
_entity_poly.entity_id
_entity_poly.type
_entity_poly.pdbx_seq_one_letter_code
_entity_poly.pdbx_strand_id
1 'polypeptide(L)'
;MPAEETHINSIEHKEISCPKCGQTIVYYDTEGSSYYGCSNCHTYFRYEHDDQPEILDTFRRGYSFTPDLKPGEKATFHGTEFVVTGYMEKHDTVQNVYWREYMLFSPSKESYYVLAHAEGEWYLVWESQRQDFTVMNTNVMNPEYVAMQQDPYKKYEHFTSYTFDITYAAGEFDTNILDDIDKVYVEEYMDPPDMLVSEKKNSIKQWYRGLNISEYELKQAFGEEVADRFPTTFYDTYNRQWLPVFYTGMITMGMILITYAMFTSLKPSRYLINQTFVTSNDNSSWQNPPPVNAGIINVNGPAALSFMFSTSVNNSWMELSVSMVNTATGKTYEFTKPVEYYSGYEEGEHWSEGSQSADAILSRIPSGEYQVNVFVITDMGTTQAFTMQVEENTTL
;
A
#
# COMPACT_ATOMS: atom_id res chain seq x y z
N MET A 1 38.39 50.52 19.62
CA MET A 1 36.96 50.67 19.34
C MET A 1 36.30 49.37 19.79
N PRO A 2 35.64 49.34 20.95
CA PRO A 2 34.94 48.14 21.37
C PRO A 2 33.67 47.99 20.51
N ALA A 3 33.35 46.75 20.18
CA ALA A 3 32.20 46.36 19.38
C ALA A 3 30.89 46.75 20.10
N GLU A 4 29.98 47.37 19.37
CA GLU A 4 28.59 47.53 19.78
C GLU A 4 27.97 46.14 19.95
N GLU A 5 27.66 45.79 21.19
CA GLU A 5 26.70 44.74 21.51
C GLU A 5 25.34 45.18 20.97
N THR A 6 24.88 44.53 19.89
CA THR A 6 23.52 44.69 19.38
C THR A 6 22.55 44.16 20.42
N HIS A 7 21.96 45.08 21.19
CA HIS A 7 20.83 44.80 22.07
C HIS A 7 19.73 44.09 21.28
N ILE A 8 19.36 42.88 21.70
CA ILE A 8 18.13 42.21 21.27
C ILE A 8 16.97 43.13 21.65
N ASN A 9 16.36 43.80 20.68
CA ASN A 9 15.19 44.64 20.92
C ASN A 9 14.13 43.82 21.66
N SER A 10 13.64 44.35 22.78
CA SER A 10 12.49 43.80 23.49
C SER A 10 11.28 43.88 22.58
N ILE A 11 10.65 42.73 22.29
CA ILE A 11 9.36 42.71 21.59
C ILE A 11 8.34 43.35 22.54
N GLU A 12 7.54 44.29 22.02
CA GLU A 12 6.48 44.92 22.79
C GLU A 12 5.51 43.86 23.29
N HIS A 13 5.07 44.00 24.53
CA HIS A 13 4.12 43.08 25.14
C HIS A 13 3.25 43.84 26.14
N LYS A 14 2.07 43.29 26.40
CA LYS A 14 1.15 43.76 27.43
C LYS A 14 0.76 42.58 28.33
N GLU A 15 0.12 42.90 29.44
CA GLU A 15 -0.33 41.93 30.42
C GLU A 15 -1.84 42.03 30.63
N ILE A 16 -2.48 40.88 30.79
CA ILE A 16 -3.88 40.78 31.22
C ILE A 16 -3.98 39.79 32.38
N SER A 17 -5.05 39.91 33.16
CA SER A 17 -5.35 38.96 34.24
C SER A 17 -6.47 38.02 33.82
N CYS A 18 -6.26 36.71 34.01
CA CYS A 18 -7.29 35.71 33.78
C CYS A 18 -8.53 36.00 34.63
N PRO A 19 -9.74 36.09 34.05
CA PRO A 19 -10.97 36.47 34.77
C PRO A 19 -11.41 35.46 35.83
N LYS A 20 -10.89 34.22 35.79
CA LYS A 20 -11.28 33.15 36.71
C LYS A 20 -10.32 32.97 37.88
N CYS A 21 -9.01 32.98 37.65
CA CYS A 21 -8.00 32.70 38.69
C CYS A 21 -7.03 33.86 38.97
N GLY A 22 -7.09 34.96 38.20
CA GLY A 22 -6.22 36.11 38.38
C GLY A 22 -4.77 35.92 37.91
N GLN A 23 -4.43 34.80 37.28
CA GLN A 23 -3.10 34.57 36.70
C GLN A 23 -2.81 35.62 35.62
N THR A 24 -1.65 36.27 35.69
CA THR A 24 -1.14 37.16 34.64
C THR A 24 -0.79 36.37 33.39
N ILE A 25 -1.25 36.85 32.24
CA ILE A 25 -0.96 36.34 30.90
C ILE A 25 -0.27 37.48 30.13
N VAL A 26 0.93 37.20 29.62
CA VAL A 26 1.67 38.11 28.75
C VAL A 26 1.28 37.82 27.31
N TYR A 27 1.05 38.85 26.52
CA TYR A 27 0.64 38.76 25.12
C TYR A 27 1.41 39.80 24.29
N TYR A 28 1.72 39.48 23.04
CA TYR A 28 2.72 40.14 22.20
C TYR A 28 2.10 40.82 20.98
N ASP A 29 1.02 40.29 20.41
CA ASP A 29 0.25 41.03 19.41
C ASP A 29 -0.76 41.93 20.12
N THR A 30 -0.32 43.15 20.40
CA THR A 30 -1.11 44.07 21.23
C THR A 30 -2.29 44.72 20.53
N GLU A 31 -2.46 44.50 19.22
CA GLU A 31 -3.55 45.07 18.41
C GLU A 31 -4.40 43.98 17.72
N GLY A 32 -3.82 42.81 17.39
CA GLY A 32 -4.51 41.71 16.71
C GLY A 32 -5.05 40.62 17.64
N SER A 33 -4.49 40.42 18.84
CA SER A 33 -4.97 39.39 19.77
C SER A 33 -6.23 39.81 20.51
N SER A 34 -7.25 38.95 20.50
CA SER A 34 -8.52 39.16 21.24
C SER A 34 -8.91 37.98 22.11
N TYR A 35 -8.24 36.83 21.97
CA TYR A 35 -8.59 35.59 22.65
C TYR A 35 -7.40 35.03 23.41
N TYR A 36 -7.67 34.49 24.61
CA TYR A 36 -6.64 34.10 25.53
C TYR A 36 -6.98 32.81 26.28
N GLY A 37 -6.00 31.92 26.38
CA GLY A 37 -6.07 30.70 27.18
C GLY A 37 -5.15 30.77 28.40
N CYS A 38 -5.71 30.57 29.60
CA CYS A 38 -4.95 30.56 30.84
C CYS A 38 -4.28 29.20 31.09
N SER A 39 -2.95 29.16 31.11
CA SER A 39 -2.19 27.93 31.40
C SER A 39 -2.40 27.34 32.80
N ASN A 40 -2.83 28.16 33.78
CA ASN A 40 -3.00 27.74 35.18
C ASN A 40 -4.38 27.11 35.48
N CYS A 41 -5.45 27.71 34.96
CA CYS A 41 -6.82 27.25 35.23
C CYS A 41 -7.60 26.80 33.98
N HIS A 42 -6.94 26.83 32.81
CA HIS A 42 -7.44 26.34 31.52
C HIS A 42 -8.70 27.06 31.02
N THR A 43 -8.92 28.28 31.51
CA THR A 43 -10.03 29.13 31.05
C THR A 43 -9.63 29.77 29.74
N TYR A 44 -10.50 29.63 28.74
CA TYR A 44 -10.41 30.32 27.47
C TYR A 44 -11.44 31.44 27.44
N PHE A 45 -11.00 32.65 27.11
CA PHE A 45 -11.81 33.85 27.21
C PHE A 45 -11.44 34.86 26.15
N ARG A 46 -12.38 35.75 25.84
CA ARG A 46 -12.19 36.90 24.97
C ARG A 46 -11.98 38.16 25.79
N TYR A 47 -11.08 39.02 25.35
CA TYR A 47 -10.84 40.34 25.94
C TYR A 47 -10.34 41.30 24.85
N GLU A 48 -11.10 42.34 24.56
CA GLU A 48 -10.77 43.35 23.55
C GLU A 48 -10.59 44.70 24.26
N HIS A 49 -9.42 45.33 24.13
CA HIS A 49 -9.13 46.74 24.45
C HIS A 49 -10.13 47.50 25.36
N ASP A 50 -10.24 47.10 26.62
CA ASP A 50 -11.04 47.72 27.71
C ASP A 50 -12.46 47.16 27.97
N ASP A 51 -12.90 46.15 27.22
CA ASP A 51 -14.16 45.45 27.52
C ASP A 51 -14.03 44.49 28.71
N GLN A 52 -15.17 44.12 29.30
CA GLN A 52 -15.20 43.09 30.33
C GLN A 52 -14.83 41.74 29.71
N PRO A 53 -13.88 40.98 30.30
CA PRO A 53 -13.48 39.68 29.76
C PRO A 53 -14.66 38.70 29.77
N GLU A 54 -14.88 38.04 28.63
CA GLU A 54 -15.94 37.06 28.42
C GLU A 54 -15.37 35.65 28.44
N ILE A 55 -15.76 34.84 29.43
CA ILE A 55 -15.37 33.42 29.48
C ILE A 55 -16.15 32.64 28.43
N LEU A 56 -15.43 32.03 27.50
CA LEU A 56 -16.02 31.25 26.40
C LEU A 56 -16.03 29.76 26.73
N ASP A 57 -14.94 29.24 27.30
CA ASP A 57 -14.84 27.84 27.69
C ASP A 57 -13.86 27.62 28.85
N THR A 58 -13.85 26.40 29.40
CA THR A 58 -12.78 25.90 30.25
C THR A 58 -12.42 24.49 29.81
N PHE A 59 -11.23 24.33 29.21
CA PHE A 59 -10.71 23.02 28.84
C PHE A 59 -10.62 22.12 30.09
N ARG A 60 -11.37 21.01 30.07
CA ARG A 60 -11.48 20.11 31.23
C ARG A 60 -10.15 19.39 31.44
N ARG A 61 -9.72 19.28 32.70
CA ARG A 61 -8.47 18.57 33.07
C ARG A 61 -8.55 17.11 32.60
N GLY A 62 -7.87 16.81 31.50
CA GLY A 62 -7.78 15.48 30.89
C GLY A 62 -6.35 14.99 30.69
N TYR A 63 -5.40 15.88 30.40
CA TYR A 63 -3.97 15.58 30.35
C TYR A 63 -3.17 16.82 30.77
N SER A 64 -2.20 16.67 31.69
CA SER A 64 -1.26 17.73 32.05
C SER A 64 -0.18 17.79 30.97
N PHE A 65 -0.51 18.37 29.82
CA PHE A 65 0.47 18.61 28.78
C PHE A 65 1.42 19.74 29.20
N THR A 66 2.73 19.46 29.21
CA THR A 66 3.75 20.50 29.35
C THR A 66 4.22 20.86 27.95
N PRO A 67 3.98 22.09 27.47
CA PRO A 67 4.36 22.49 26.13
C PRO A 67 5.88 22.47 25.97
N ASP A 68 6.33 22.02 24.80
CA ASP A 68 7.75 21.99 24.45
C ASP A 68 8.26 23.45 24.33
N LEU A 69 7.46 24.31 23.69
CA LEU A 69 7.67 25.75 23.56
C LEU A 69 6.69 26.55 24.41
N LYS A 70 7.17 27.57 25.11
CA LYS A 70 6.32 28.45 25.93
C LYS A 70 6.06 29.78 25.23
N PRO A 71 4.90 30.41 25.47
CA PRO A 71 4.68 31.79 25.04
C PRO A 71 5.82 32.72 25.49
N GLY A 72 6.29 33.56 24.58
CA GLY A 72 7.43 34.47 24.76
C GLY A 72 8.77 33.96 24.27
N GLU A 73 8.89 32.68 23.93
CA GLU A 73 10.09 32.16 23.29
C GLU A 73 10.23 32.75 21.89
N LYS A 74 11.44 33.20 21.56
CA LYS A 74 11.74 33.85 20.27
C LYS A 74 12.35 32.83 19.33
N ALA A 75 12.01 32.94 18.05
CA ALA A 75 12.58 32.13 16.99
C ALA A 75 12.98 32.97 15.79
N THR A 76 13.99 32.52 15.04
CA THR A 76 14.29 33.06 13.71
C THR A 76 14.26 31.97 12.66
N PHE A 77 13.24 31.98 11.80
CA PHE A 77 13.15 31.09 10.65
C PHE A 77 13.44 31.87 9.37
N HIS A 78 14.45 31.43 8.63
CA HIS A 78 14.84 32.00 7.32
C HIS A 78 14.96 33.54 7.34
N GLY A 79 15.53 34.09 8.42
CA GLY A 79 15.72 35.53 8.60
C GLY A 79 14.48 36.32 9.01
N THR A 80 13.34 35.66 9.27
CA THR A 80 12.15 36.28 9.86
C THR A 80 12.12 35.99 11.35
N GLU A 81 11.98 37.04 12.17
CA GLU A 81 11.84 36.92 13.63
C GLU A 81 10.39 36.63 14.02
N PHE A 82 10.23 35.74 14.97
CA PHE A 82 8.96 35.30 15.53
C PHE A 82 9.01 35.27 17.06
N VAL A 83 7.84 35.41 17.67
CA VAL A 83 7.60 35.09 19.08
C VAL A 83 6.48 34.06 19.17
N VAL A 84 6.65 33.06 20.05
CA VAL A 84 5.59 32.10 20.37
C VAL A 84 4.53 32.85 21.16
N THR A 85 3.30 32.89 20.67
CA THR A 85 2.20 33.66 21.26
C THR A 85 1.22 32.74 21.99
N GLY A 86 0.97 31.57 21.43
CA GLY A 86 0.08 30.57 21.99
C GLY A 86 0.47 29.16 21.60
N TYR A 87 -0.15 28.19 22.24
CA TYR A 87 -0.08 26.79 21.86
C TYR A 87 -1.42 26.11 22.09
N MET A 88 -1.70 25.12 21.25
CA MET A 88 -2.88 24.28 21.36
C MET A 88 -2.57 22.82 21.04
N GLU A 89 -3.38 21.93 21.60
CA GLU A 89 -3.39 20.51 21.29
C GLU A 89 -4.68 20.21 20.52
N LYS A 90 -4.53 19.60 19.35
CA LYS A 90 -5.62 19.16 18.50
C LYS A 90 -5.72 17.64 18.47
N HIS A 91 -6.92 17.13 18.25
CA HIS A 91 -7.23 15.71 18.21
C HIS A 91 -8.11 15.38 17.01
N ASP A 92 -7.63 14.49 16.15
CA ASP A 92 -8.47 13.84 15.14
C ASP A 92 -9.21 12.69 15.81
N THR A 93 -10.52 12.85 15.95
CA THR A 93 -11.40 11.89 16.63
C THR A 93 -11.59 10.59 15.84
N VAL A 94 -11.33 10.58 14.52
CA VAL A 94 -11.47 9.42 13.64
C VAL A 94 -10.20 8.58 13.67
N GLN A 95 -9.04 9.20 13.47
CA GLN A 95 -7.75 8.50 13.47
C GLN A 95 -7.17 8.30 14.87
N ASN A 96 -7.75 9.00 15.87
CA ASN A 96 -7.32 9.05 17.25
C ASN A 96 -5.85 9.47 17.39
N VAL A 97 -5.48 10.53 16.67
CA VAL A 97 -4.14 11.11 16.63
C VAL A 97 -4.18 12.50 17.27
N TYR A 98 -3.18 12.79 18.10
CA TYR A 98 -3.00 14.08 18.74
C TYR A 98 -1.78 14.78 18.15
N TRP A 99 -1.91 16.07 17.89
CA TRP A 99 -0.78 16.91 17.49
C TRP A 99 -0.85 18.25 18.19
N ARG A 100 0.25 18.99 18.12
CA ARG A 100 0.42 20.28 18.78
C ARG A 100 0.66 21.34 17.75
N GLU A 101 0.13 22.51 18.00
CA GLU A 101 0.36 23.69 17.17
C GLU A 101 0.79 24.85 18.06
N TYR A 102 1.89 25.48 17.69
CA TYR A 102 2.42 26.68 18.34
C TYR A 102 2.19 27.87 17.43
N MET A 103 1.49 28.88 17.93
CA MET A 103 1.26 30.12 17.20
C MET A 103 2.52 30.97 17.25
N LEU A 104 2.99 31.40 16.08
CA LEU A 104 4.17 32.23 15.91
C LEU A 104 3.75 33.57 15.29
N PHE A 105 3.93 34.66 16.02
CA PHE A 105 3.68 36.00 15.50
C PHE A 105 4.98 36.63 15.04
N SER A 106 4.99 37.23 13.84
CA SER A 106 6.09 38.07 13.39
C SER A 106 5.71 39.55 13.44
N PRO A 107 6.26 40.33 14.38
CA PRO A 107 6.01 41.78 14.43
C PRO A 107 6.42 42.50 13.14
N SER A 108 7.49 42.02 12.48
CA SER A 108 8.01 42.63 11.25
C SER A 108 7.08 42.48 10.04
N LYS A 109 6.23 41.44 10.04
CA LYS A 109 5.32 41.11 8.95
C LYS A 109 3.85 41.29 9.30
N GLU A 110 3.55 41.57 10.58
CA GLU A 110 2.18 41.63 11.10
C GLU A 110 1.35 40.40 10.68
N SER A 111 1.93 39.20 10.83
CA SER A 111 1.31 37.95 10.40
C SER A 111 1.64 36.78 11.31
N TYR A 112 0.73 35.80 11.30
CA TYR A 112 0.83 34.56 12.07
C TYR A 112 1.29 33.40 11.19
N TYR A 113 2.14 32.58 11.79
CA TYR A 113 2.58 31.30 11.31
C TYR A 113 2.23 30.26 12.38
N VAL A 114 2.11 29.00 11.98
CA VAL A 114 1.88 27.89 12.89
C VAL A 114 3.06 26.95 12.80
N LEU A 115 3.65 26.61 13.94
CA LEU A 115 4.63 25.54 14.04
C LEU A 115 3.91 24.30 14.58
N ALA A 116 3.61 23.36 13.70
CA ALA A 116 2.94 22.11 14.02
C ALA A 116 3.95 21.02 14.38
N HIS A 117 3.64 20.22 15.39
CA HIS A 117 4.40 19.05 15.81
C HIS A 117 3.48 17.83 15.87
N ALA A 118 3.70 16.89 14.97
CA ALA A 118 2.94 15.65 14.85
C ALA A 118 3.90 14.49 14.64
N GLU A 119 3.74 13.42 15.43
CA GLU A 119 4.50 12.17 15.29
C GLU A 119 6.04 12.37 15.22
N GLY A 120 6.59 13.37 15.91
CA GLY A 120 8.03 13.67 15.94
C GLY A 120 8.53 14.59 14.82
N GLU A 121 7.68 14.90 13.85
CA GLU A 121 7.98 15.78 12.73
C GLU A 121 7.45 17.19 12.98
N TRP A 122 8.20 18.18 12.50
CA TRP A 122 7.86 19.59 12.66
C TRP A 122 7.55 20.25 11.33
N TYR A 123 6.49 21.04 11.28
CA TYR A 123 6.08 21.76 10.08
C TYR A 123 5.84 23.21 10.41
N LEU A 124 6.52 24.11 9.69
CA LEU A 124 6.19 25.53 9.71
C LEU A 124 5.13 25.77 8.64
N VAL A 125 3.96 26.24 9.05
CA VAL A 125 2.77 26.43 8.21
C VAL A 125 2.37 27.90 8.20
N TRP A 126 1.97 28.42 7.05
CA TRP A 126 1.52 29.80 6.90
C TRP A 126 0.51 29.97 5.77
N GLU A 127 -0.25 31.05 5.82
CA GLU A 127 -1.25 31.33 4.78
C GLU A 127 -0.60 31.45 3.40
N SER A 128 -1.14 30.74 2.43
CA SER A 128 -0.62 30.79 1.06
C SER A 128 -1.02 32.11 0.41
N GLN A 129 -0.05 32.87 -0.09
CA GLN A 129 -0.31 34.05 -0.94
C GLN A 129 -1.02 33.71 -2.25
N ARG A 130 -0.98 32.43 -2.65
CA ARG A 130 -1.62 31.91 -3.86
C ARG A 130 -2.76 30.98 -3.44
N GLN A 131 -3.93 31.14 -4.05
CA GLN A 131 -5.10 30.34 -3.75
C GLN A 131 -5.57 29.56 -4.99
N ASP A 132 -4.85 29.68 -6.12
CA ASP A 132 -5.13 29.05 -7.42
C ASP A 132 -4.64 27.59 -7.51
N PHE A 133 -4.84 26.82 -6.45
CA PHE A 133 -4.53 25.40 -6.43
C PHE A 133 -5.67 24.61 -7.08
N THR A 134 -5.31 23.79 -8.06
CA THR A 134 -6.28 22.93 -8.74
C THR A 134 -6.12 21.50 -8.24
N VAL A 135 -7.15 20.99 -7.59
CA VAL A 135 -7.26 19.58 -7.22
C VAL A 135 -7.51 18.77 -8.49
N MET A 136 -6.58 17.88 -8.82
CA MET A 136 -6.67 16.99 -9.95
C MET A 136 -7.11 15.61 -9.46
N ASN A 137 -8.35 15.23 -9.78
CA ASN A 137 -8.82 13.88 -9.56
C ASN A 137 -8.52 13.06 -10.82
N THR A 138 -7.63 12.08 -10.70
CA THR A 138 -7.36 11.13 -11.77
C THR A 138 -8.01 9.80 -11.44
N ASN A 139 -8.48 9.09 -12.48
CA ASN A 139 -9.16 7.80 -12.38
C ASN A 139 -8.51 6.86 -11.34
N VAL A 140 -9.30 5.92 -10.80
CA VAL A 140 -9.01 4.92 -9.73
C VAL A 140 -7.56 4.40 -9.60
N MET A 141 -6.75 4.40 -10.66
CA MET A 141 -5.35 3.97 -10.63
C MET A 141 -4.33 5.03 -10.16
N ASN A 142 -4.70 6.31 -10.05
CA ASN A 142 -3.80 7.38 -9.62
C ASN A 142 -4.40 8.14 -8.41
N PRO A 143 -3.64 8.32 -7.33
CA PRO A 143 -4.12 9.06 -6.15
C PRO A 143 -4.40 10.53 -6.50
N GLU A 144 -5.31 11.13 -5.74
CA GLU A 144 -5.63 12.56 -5.86
C GLU A 144 -4.38 13.40 -5.59
N TYR A 145 -4.14 14.42 -6.42
CA TYR A 145 -3.02 15.33 -6.24
C TYR A 145 -3.42 16.77 -6.53
N VAL A 146 -2.68 17.70 -5.95
CA VAL A 146 -2.79 19.13 -6.22
C VAL A 146 -1.61 19.57 -7.07
N ALA A 147 -1.90 20.34 -8.11
CA ALA A 147 -0.89 21.02 -8.92
C ALA A 147 -1.18 22.52 -8.98
N MET A 148 -0.11 23.32 -9.07
CA MET A 148 -0.24 24.76 -9.28
C MET A 148 -0.38 25.05 -10.78
N GLN A 149 -1.22 26.02 -11.15
CA GLN A 149 -1.37 26.39 -12.56
C GLN A 149 -0.06 26.85 -13.22
N GLN A 150 0.82 27.47 -12.44
CA GLN A 150 2.10 28.02 -12.91
C GLN A 150 3.24 26.99 -12.88
N ASP A 151 3.06 25.86 -12.20
CA ASP A 151 4.02 24.76 -12.16
C ASP A 151 3.25 23.43 -12.13
N PRO A 152 2.77 22.96 -13.30
CA PRO A 152 1.99 21.72 -13.38
C PRO A 152 2.84 20.46 -13.16
N TYR A 153 4.16 20.58 -13.07
CA TYR A 153 5.07 19.45 -12.84
C TYR A 153 5.28 19.16 -11.36
N LYS A 154 5.12 20.16 -10.49
CA LYS A 154 5.10 19.96 -9.04
C LYS A 154 3.72 19.45 -8.60
N LYS A 155 3.69 18.23 -8.06
CA LYS A 155 2.46 17.54 -7.67
C LYS A 155 2.54 17.19 -6.19
N TYR A 156 1.54 17.65 -5.45
CA TYR A 156 1.37 17.33 -4.04
C TYR A 156 0.35 16.20 -3.93
N GLU A 157 0.79 15.03 -3.50
CA GLU A 157 -0.08 13.86 -3.35
C GLU A 157 -0.95 14.02 -2.10
N HIS A 158 -2.22 13.64 -2.18
CA HIS A 158 -3.10 13.62 -1.01
C HIS A 158 -2.53 12.68 0.06
N PHE A 159 -2.35 13.21 1.26
CA PHE A 159 -1.78 12.48 2.39
C PHE A 159 -2.87 12.06 3.38
N THR A 160 -3.69 13.02 3.83
CA THR A 160 -4.74 12.76 4.82
C THR A 160 -5.87 13.78 4.73
N SER A 161 -7.01 13.41 5.29
CA SER A 161 -8.14 14.30 5.50
C SER A 161 -8.79 14.04 6.84
N TYR A 162 -9.16 15.11 7.54
CA TYR A 162 -9.70 15.02 8.89
C TYR A 162 -10.51 16.25 9.29
N THR A 163 -11.28 16.09 10.35
CA THR A 163 -11.79 17.19 11.20
C THR A 163 -11.12 17.05 12.56
N PHE A 164 -11.07 18.12 13.33
CA PHE A 164 -10.35 18.11 14.61
C PHE A 164 -11.17 18.74 15.74
N ASP A 165 -10.88 18.26 16.94
CA ASP A 165 -11.23 18.90 18.21
C ASP A 165 -10.00 19.60 18.80
N ILE A 166 -10.20 20.56 19.70
CA ILE A 166 -9.13 21.22 20.46
C ILE A 166 -9.27 20.82 21.92
N THR A 167 -8.35 20.00 22.40
CA THR A 167 -8.38 19.47 23.78
C THR A 167 -7.79 20.44 24.79
N TYR A 168 -6.94 21.35 24.33
CA TYR A 168 -6.25 22.31 25.18
C TYR A 168 -5.76 23.52 24.39
N ALA A 169 -5.81 24.71 24.98
CA ALA A 169 -5.13 25.89 24.47
C ALA A 169 -4.66 26.83 25.59
N ALA A 170 -3.51 27.49 25.39
CA ALA A 170 -3.02 28.56 26.25
C ALA A 170 -2.16 29.58 25.49
N GLY A 171 -2.07 30.80 26.04
CA GLY A 171 -1.45 31.95 25.38
C GLY A 171 -2.47 32.83 24.68
N GLU A 172 -2.05 33.60 23.68
CA GLU A 172 -2.90 34.51 22.91
C GLU A 172 -3.21 33.98 21.50
N PHE A 173 -4.36 34.36 20.97
CA PHE A 173 -4.86 34.02 19.65
C PHE A 173 -5.57 35.24 19.03
N ASP A 174 -5.38 35.43 17.72
CA ASP A 174 -6.01 36.46 16.89
C ASP A 174 -7.48 36.14 16.58
N THR A 175 -7.82 34.85 16.57
CA THR A 175 -9.17 34.35 16.25
C THR A 175 -9.72 33.45 17.35
N ASN A 176 -11.05 33.27 17.33
CA ASN A 176 -11.73 32.35 18.23
C ASN A 176 -11.52 30.90 17.76
N ILE A 177 -10.54 30.20 18.33
CA ILE A 177 -10.22 28.83 17.94
C ILE A 177 -11.38 27.84 18.17
N LEU A 178 -12.32 28.17 19.06
CA LEU A 178 -13.50 27.33 19.34
C LEU A 178 -14.49 27.32 18.17
N ASP A 179 -14.43 28.30 17.27
CA ASP A 179 -15.30 28.36 16.11
C ASP A 179 -14.95 27.32 15.04
N ASP A 180 -13.78 26.69 15.14
CA ASP A 180 -13.26 25.74 14.15
C ASP A 180 -13.49 24.27 14.54
N ILE A 181 -13.67 23.98 15.84
CA ILE A 181 -13.90 22.64 16.40
C ILE A 181 -15.02 21.93 15.64
N ASP A 182 -14.71 20.75 15.10
CA ASP A 182 -15.60 19.87 14.31
C ASP A 182 -16.26 20.52 13.08
N LYS A 183 -15.84 21.73 12.69
CA LYS A 183 -16.47 22.52 11.62
C LYS A 183 -15.53 22.75 10.43
N VAL A 184 -14.22 22.67 10.65
CA VAL A 184 -13.21 22.80 9.59
C VAL A 184 -12.83 21.41 9.08
N TYR A 185 -13.01 21.21 7.78
CA TYR A 185 -12.50 20.02 7.09
C TYR A 185 -11.14 20.33 6.50
N VAL A 186 -10.13 19.55 6.92
CA VAL A 186 -8.73 19.73 6.54
C VAL A 186 -8.33 18.64 5.54
N GLU A 187 -7.58 19.04 4.52
CA GLU A 187 -6.92 18.15 3.57
C GLU A 187 -5.45 18.53 3.47
N GLU A 188 -4.57 17.56 3.68
CA GLU A 188 -3.12 17.76 3.55
C GLU A 188 -2.61 17.04 2.31
N TYR A 189 -1.76 17.74 1.55
CA TYR A 189 -1.11 17.23 0.36
C TYR A 189 0.39 17.42 0.49
N MET A 190 1.19 16.39 0.20
CA MET A 190 2.63 16.39 0.43
C MET A 190 3.42 16.20 -0.87
N ASP A 191 4.49 16.97 -0.98
CA ASP A 191 5.62 16.77 -1.91
C ASP A 191 6.88 17.10 -1.11
N PRO A 192 7.33 16.18 -0.22
CA PRO A 192 8.30 16.51 0.81
C PRO A 192 9.56 17.19 0.25
N PRO A 193 10.07 18.25 0.91
CA PRO A 193 9.68 18.74 2.24
C PRO A 193 8.48 19.71 2.25
N ASP A 194 7.92 20.03 1.09
CA ASP A 194 6.79 20.97 0.98
C ASP A 194 5.45 20.27 1.27
N MET A 195 4.53 21.04 1.85
CA MET A 195 3.16 20.62 2.10
C MET A 195 2.18 21.71 1.67
N LEU A 196 1.00 21.31 1.22
CA LEU A 196 -0.15 22.17 1.06
C LEU A 196 -1.25 21.69 1.99
N VAL A 197 -1.82 22.63 2.74
CA VAL A 197 -2.98 22.36 3.60
C VAL A 197 -4.15 23.14 3.07
N SER A 198 -5.28 22.48 2.93
CA SER A 198 -6.55 23.11 2.56
C SER A 198 -7.49 22.99 3.75
N GLU A 199 -7.97 24.13 4.21
CA GLU A 199 -9.04 24.19 5.21
C GLU A 199 -10.34 24.66 4.57
N LYS A 200 -11.42 23.93 4.84
CA LYS A 200 -12.75 24.23 4.31
C LYS A 200 -13.74 24.43 5.44
N LYS A 201 -14.33 25.63 5.50
CA LYS A 201 -15.37 26.02 6.46
C LYS A 201 -16.49 26.77 5.73
N ASN A 202 -17.75 26.37 5.91
CA ASN A 202 -18.91 27.05 5.30
C ASN A 202 -18.81 27.32 3.78
N SER A 203 -18.23 26.37 3.04
CA SER A 203 -17.95 26.48 1.58
C SER A 203 -16.82 27.44 1.19
N ILE A 204 -16.21 28.12 2.14
CA ILE A 204 -14.97 28.87 1.93
C ILE A 204 -13.82 27.87 2.05
N LYS A 205 -12.92 27.87 1.06
CA LYS A 205 -11.71 27.04 1.01
C LYS A 205 -10.51 27.99 1.09
N GLN A 206 -9.64 27.77 2.06
CA GLN A 206 -8.41 28.53 2.26
C GLN A 206 -7.22 27.58 2.22
N TRP A 207 -6.15 28.04 1.57
CA TRP A 207 -4.93 27.27 1.42
C TRP A 207 -3.79 27.85 2.24
N TYR A 208 -3.02 26.94 2.82
CA TYR A 208 -1.81 27.18 3.57
C TYR A 208 -0.66 26.39 2.93
N ARG A 209 0.56 26.91 3.11
CA ARG A 209 1.78 26.18 2.79
C ARG A 209 2.41 25.69 4.07
N GLY A 210 2.97 24.50 4.02
CA GLY A 210 3.82 23.95 5.05
C GLY A 210 5.22 23.64 4.51
N LEU A 211 6.21 23.71 5.38
CA LEU A 211 7.55 23.22 5.14
C LEU A 211 7.97 22.37 6.33
N ASN A 212 8.44 21.14 6.07
CA ASN A 212 9.06 20.31 7.10
C ASN A 212 10.35 20.98 7.59
N ILE A 213 10.47 21.14 8.91
CA ILE A 213 11.62 21.77 9.56
C ILE A 213 12.40 20.70 10.31
N SER A 214 13.68 20.58 9.99
CA SER A 214 14.56 19.62 10.65
C SER A 214 14.86 20.01 12.11
N GLU A 215 15.22 19.05 12.95
CA GLU A 215 15.70 19.33 14.32
C GLU A 215 16.87 20.32 14.34
N TYR A 216 17.75 20.27 13.33
CA TYR A 216 18.86 21.21 13.21
C TYR A 216 18.38 22.64 12.99
N GLU A 217 17.40 22.85 12.11
CA GLU A 217 16.82 24.17 11.85
C GLU A 217 16.04 24.70 13.05
N LEU A 218 15.34 23.83 13.79
CA LEU A 218 14.70 24.20 15.06
C LEU A 218 15.73 24.66 16.11
N LYS A 219 16.84 23.93 16.25
CA LYS A 219 17.96 24.31 17.13
C LYS A 219 18.54 25.68 16.76
N GLN A 220 18.71 25.94 15.48
CA GLN A 220 19.19 27.24 14.99
C GLN A 220 18.16 28.35 15.23
N ALA A 221 16.87 28.06 15.06
CA ALA A 221 15.81 29.05 15.18
C ALA A 221 15.59 29.50 16.63
N PHE A 222 15.51 28.57 17.58
CA PHE A 222 15.19 28.85 18.99
C PHE A 222 16.40 28.87 19.93
N GLY A 223 17.54 28.33 19.50
CA GLY A 223 18.72 28.08 20.35
C GLY A 223 18.72 26.67 20.97
N GLU A 224 19.91 26.21 21.37
CA GLU A 224 20.16 24.83 21.83
C GLU A 224 19.32 24.44 23.05
N GLU A 225 19.19 25.32 24.05
CA GLU A 225 18.45 25.02 25.30
C GLU A 225 16.97 24.74 25.07
N VAL A 226 16.37 25.45 24.11
CA VAL A 226 14.95 25.28 23.79
C VAL A 226 14.74 23.95 23.06
N ALA A 227 15.62 23.65 22.13
CA ALA A 227 15.45 22.52 21.24
C ALA A 227 15.78 21.16 21.86
N ASP A 228 16.60 21.13 22.93
CA ASP A 228 16.84 19.90 23.69
C ASP A 228 15.61 19.45 24.52
N ARG A 229 14.54 20.27 24.60
CA ARG A 229 13.25 19.85 25.18
C ARG A 229 12.43 18.95 24.26
N PHE A 230 12.74 18.92 22.96
CA PHE A 230 11.95 18.15 22.01
C PHE A 230 12.27 16.65 22.10
N PRO A 231 11.27 15.76 22.24
CA PRO A 231 11.50 14.33 22.24
C PRO A 231 11.94 13.87 20.84
N THR A 232 13.14 13.30 20.73
CA THR A 232 13.62 12.61 19.52
C THR A 232 12.79 11.35 19.32
N THR A 233 11.70 11.44 18.55
CA THR A 233 10.87 10.27 18.25
C THR A 233 10.81 10.08 16.76
N PHE A 234 11.61 9.12 16.26
CA PHE A 234 11.45 8.61 14.91
C PHE A 234 10.18 7.76 14.86
N TYR A 235 9.05 8.34 14.49
CA TYR A 235 7.89 7.54 14.07
C TYR A 235 8.00 7.25 12.58
N ASP A 236 8.17 5.98 12.24
CA ASP A 236 8.06 5.48 10.87
C ASP A 236 6.58 5.38 10.51
N THR A 237 5.97 6.53 10.20
CA THR A 237 4.55 6.67 9.84
C THR A 237 4.20 5.86 8.60
N TYR A 238 5.17 5.67 7.70
CA TYR A 238 5.01 4.87 6.49
C TYR A 238 4.71 3.38 6.79
N ASN A 239 5.19 2.84 7.91
CA ASN A 239 5.07 1.42 8.24
C ASN A 239 3.68 1.00 8.77
N ARG A 240 2.87 1.94 9.26
CA ARG A 240 1.58 1.63 9.93
C ARG A 240 0.52 1.07 8.97
N GLN A 241 0.56 1.44 7.69
CA GLN A 241 -0.41 0.96 6.69
C GLN A 241 0.01 -0.38 6.04
N TRP A 242 1.31 -0.66 5.94
CA TRP A 242 1.82 -1.86 5.25
C TRP A 242 1.73 -3.13 6.09
N LEU A 243 1.82 -3.03 7.43
CA LEU A 243 1.76 -4.20 8.31
C LEU A 243 0.45 -5.00 8.16
N PRO A 244 -0.76 -4.39 8.24
CA PRO A 244 -2.01 -5.12 8.00
C PRO A 244 -2.09 -5.74 6.60
N VAL A 245 -1.61 -5.04 5.57
CA VAL A 245 -1.58 -5.54 4.19
C VAL A 245 -0.64 -6.75 4.06
N PHE A 246 0.52 -6.70 4.70
CA PHE A 246 1.47 -7.81 4.71
C PHE A 246 0.89 -9.04 5.43
N TYR A 247 0.29 -8.89 6.61
CA TYR A 247 -0.31 -10.00 7.34
C TYR A 247 -1.51 -10.61 6.60
N THR A 248 -2.38 -9.79 6.02
CA THR A 248 -3.50 -10.28 5.21
C THR A 248 -3.03 -10.98 3.93
N GLY A 249 -1.97 -10.48 3.30
CA GLY A 249 -1.29 -11.15 2.18
C GLY A 249 -0.74 -12.52 2.55
N MET A 250 -0.04 -12.63 3.69
CA MET A 250 0.53 -13.88 4.20
C MET A 250 -0.55 -14.92 4.53
N ILE A 251 -1.65 -14.50 5.16
CA ILE A 251 -2.80 -15.38 5.43
C ILE A 251 -3.42 -15.89 4.13
N THR A 252 -3.61 -15.01 3.16
CA THR A 252 -4.18 -15.36 1.85
C THR A 252 -3.28 -16.35 1.11
N MET A 253 -1.97 -16.13 1.10
CA MET A 253 -0.99 -17.06 0.53
C MET A 253 -1.03 -18.42 1.24
N GLY A 254 -1.07 -18.42 2.58
CA GLY A 254 -1.21 -19.64 3.37
C GLY A 254 -2.46 -20.44 3.02
N MET A 255 -3.61 -19.77 2.85
CA MET A 255 -4.86 -20.40 2.44
C MET A 255 -4.78 -21.01 1.03
N ILE A 256 -4.13 -20.33 0.08
CA ILE A 256 -3.90 -20.87 -1.27
C ILE A 256 -3.05 -22.14 -1.21
N LEU A 257 -1.96 -22.14 -0.43
CA LEU A 257 -1.06 -23.28 -0.28
C LEU A 257 -1.75 -24.47 0.41
N ILE A 258 -2.54 -24.22 1.46
CA ILE A 258 -3.35 -25.26 2.12
C ILE A 258 -4.36 -25.87 1.15
N THR A 259 -5.04 -25.02 0.38
CA THR A 259 -6.03 -25.46 -0.61
C THR A 259 -5.36 -26.31 -1.70
N TYR A 260 -4.20 -25.89 -2.20
CA TYR A 260 -3.40 -26.64 -3.16
C TYR A 260 -2.98 -28.01 -2.59
N ALA A 261 -2.44 -28.05 -1.37
CA ALA A 261 -2.02 -29.29 -0.70
C ALA A 261 -3.20 -30.24 -0.43
N MET A 262 -4.38 -29.68 -0.12
CA MET A 262 -5.61 -30.46 0.05
C MET A 262 -6.05 -31.10 -1.26
N PHE A 263 -6.03 -30.36 -2.38
CA PHE A 263 -6.40 -30.91 -3.69
C PHE A 263 -5.46 -32.02 -4.18
N THR A 264 -4.15 -31.89 -3.97
CA THR A 264 -3.18 -32.94 -4.35
C THR A 264 -3.27 -34.18 -3.47
N SER A 265 -3.62 -34.02 -2.20
CA SER A 265 -3.77 -35.15 -1.26
C SER A 265 -5.06 -35.94 -1.47
N LEU A 266 -6.14 -35.29 -1.92
CA LEU A 266 -7.44 -35.96 -2.15
C LEU A 266 -7.49 -36.75 -3.47
N LYS A 267 -6.65 -36.41 -4.44
CA LYS A 267 -6.59 -37.07 -5.76
C LYS A 267 -5.13 -37.36 -6.14
N PRO A 268 -4.47 -38.31 -5.45
CA PRO A 268 -3.11 -38.69 -5.80
C PRO A 268 -3.05 -39.24 -7.22
N SER A 269 -1.93 -39.00 -7.90
CA SER A 269 -1.72 -39.57 -9.22
C SER A 269 -1.55 -41.08 -9.13
N ARG A 270 -2.13 -41.81 -10.09
CA ARG A 270 -2.15 -43.28 -10.08
C ARG A 270 -1.89 -43.83 -11.47
N TYR A 271 -0.87 -44.68 -11.60
CA TYR A 271 -0.62 -45.43 -12.82
C TYR A 271 -1.68 -46.54 -12.99
N LEU A 272 -2.37 -46.52 -14.13
CA LEU A 272 -3.34 -47.53 -14.57
C LEU A 272 -2.69 -48.57 -15.48
N ILE A 273 -1.76 -48.14 -16.35
CA ILE A 273 -0.94 -49.01 -17.21
C ILE A 273 0.50 -48.51 -17.15
N ASN A 274 1.46 -49.41 -17.05
CA ASN A 274 2.88 -49.15 -17.27
C ASN A 274 3.50 -50.44 -17.81
N GLN A 275 3.36 -50.66 -19.11
CA GLN A 275 3.72 -51.92 -19.74
C GLN A 275 4.32 -51.68 -21.13
N THR A 276 5.22 -52.59 -21.52
CA THR A 276 5.76 -52.65 -22.86
C THR A 276 4.98 -53.69 -23.66
N PHE A 277 4.45 -53.27 -24.80
CA PHE A 277 3.75 -54.11 -25.75
C PHE A 277 4.62 -54.33 -26.97
N VAL A 278 4.42 -55.48 -27.63
CA VAL A 278 5.12 -55.85 -28.86
C VAL A 278 4.08 -56.08 -29.94
N THR A 279 4.26 -55.45 -31.11
CA THR A 279 3.36 -55.65 -32.24
C THR A 279 3.52 -57.07 -32.82
N SER A 280 2.43 -57.83 -32.95
CA SER A 280 2.46 -59.11 -33.65
C SER A 280 2.24 -58.93 -35.15
N ASN A 281 3.03 -59.65 -35.94
CA ASN A 281 2.83 -59.74 -37.39
C ASN A 281 2.08 -61.04 -37.68
N ASP A 282 0.79 -60.95 -38.01
CA ASP A 282 0.06 -62.07 -38.60
C ASP A 282 -0.01 -61.83 -40.11
N ASN A 283 0.53 -62.79 -40.88
CA ASN A 283 0.91 -62.67 -42.30
C ASN A 283 -0.25 -62.45 -43.29
N SER A 284 -1.45 -62.04 -42.84
CA SER A 284 -2.65 -61.97 -43.67
C SER A 284 -3.19 -60.56 -43.96
N SER A 285 -2.71 -59.48 -43.31
CA SER A 285 -3.10 -58.12 -43.71
C SER A 285 -2.14 -57.03 -43.22
N TRP A 286 -1.20 -56.63 -44.07
CA TRP A 286 -0.31 -55.47 -43.86
C TRP A 286 -1.05 -54.12 -43.76
N GLN A 287 -2.36 -54.09 -44.06
CA GLN A 287 -3.18 -52.88 -44.01
C GLN A 287 -3.99 -52.74 -42.71
N ASN A 288 -4.12 -53.79 -41.90
CA ASN A 288 -4.88 -53.76 -40.63
C ASN A 288 -4.37 -54.86 -39.66
N PRO A 289 -3.26 -54.64 -38.94
CA PRO A 289 -2.86 -55.56 -37.88
C PRO A 289 -3.92 -55.60 -36.77
N PRO A 290 -4.08 -56.75 -36.08
CA PRO A 290 -5.00 -56.83 -34.95
C PRO A 290 -4.58 -55.82 -33.85
N PRO A 291 -5.52 -55.20 -33.15
CA PRO A 291 -5.18 -54.25 -32.09
C PRO A 291 -4.44 -54.95 -30.95
N VAL A 292 -3.47 -54.23 -30.38
CA VAL A 292 -2.87 -54.60 -29.11
C VAL A 292 -3.90 -54.35 -28.00
N ASN A 293 -4.35 -55.42 -27.35
CA ASN A 293 -5.19 -55.33 -26.17
C ASN A 293 -4.34 -54.92 -24.97
N ALA A 294 -4.49 -53.68 -24.52
CA ALA A 294 -3.74 -53.15 -23.38
C ALA A 294 -4.41 -53.44 -22.02
N GLY A 295 -5.49 -54.21 -22.03
CA GLY A 295 -6.25 -54.63 -20.86
C GLY A 295 -7.37 -53.68 -20.48
N ILE A 296 -7.88 -53.89 -19.27
CA ILE A 296 -8.96 -53.13 -18.66
C ILE A 296 -8.40 -52.17 -17.61
N ILE A 297 -8.81 -50.90 -17.65
CA ILE A 297 -8.48 -49.89 -16.65
C ILE A 297 -9.73 -49.45 -15.88
N ASN A 298 -9.58 -49.23 -14.58
CA ASN A 298 -10.64 -48.73 -13.70
C ASN A 298 -10.39 -47.26 -13.39
N VAL A 299 -11.19 -46.36 -13.95
CA VAL A 299 -11.03 -44.91 -13.80
C VAL A 299 -11.92 -44.40 -12.67
N ASN A 300 -11.36 -43.61 -11.75
CA ASN A 300 -12.12 -42.91 -10.70
C ASN A 300 -12.39 -41.45 -11.14
N GLY A 301 -13.43 -41.29 -11.94
CA GLY A 301 -13.76 -40.02 -12.57
C GLY A 301 -14.57 -39.04 -11.70
N PRO A 302 -14.78 -37.80 -12.19
CA PRO A 302 -14.19 -37.24 -13.40
C PRO A 302 -12.67 -37.06 -13.22
N ALA A 303 -11.89 -37.65 -14.12
CA ALA A 303 -10.42 -37.68 -14.08
C ALA A 303 -9.83 -37.20 -15.40
N ALA A 304 -8.60 -36.68 -15.33
CA ALA A 304 -7.73 -36.53 -16.48
C ALA A 304 -6.84 -37.78 -16.58
N LEU A 305 -6.74 -38.34 -17.77
CA LEU A 305 -5.84 -39.46 -18.08
C LEU A 305 -4.72 -38.95 -18.98
N SER A 306 -3.48 -39.08 -18.52
CA SER A 306 -2.27 -38.82 -19.30
C SER A 306 -1.77 -40.14 -19.90
N PHE A 307 -1.59 -40.17 -21.20
CA PHE A 307 -1.02 -41.28 -21.94
C PHE A 307 0.37 -40.86 -22.40
N MET A 308 1.38 -41.64 -22.07
CA MET A 308 2.75 -41.44 -22.51
C MET A 308 3.25 -42.69 -23.21
N PHE A 309 3.73 -42.49 -24.43
CA PHE A 309 4.26 -43.53 -25.30
C PHE A 309 5.77 -43.34 -25.43
N SER A 310 6.49 -44.45 -25.46
CA SER A 310 7.92 -44.47 -25.78
C SER A 310 8.25 -45.68 -26.65
N THR A 311 9.01 -45.48 -27.71
CA THR A 311 9.46 -46.56 -28.60
C THR A 311 10.86 -46.25 -29.12
N SER A 312 11.58 -47.28 -29.57
CA SER A 312 12.96 -47.17 -30.07
C SER A 312 13.02 -46.91 -31.58
N VAL A 313 12.02 -46.22 -32.15
CA VAL A 313 12.01 -45.84 -33.58
C VAL A 313 13.27 -45.06 -33.92
N ASN A 314 13.87 -45.38 -35.06
CA ASN A 314 15.06 -44.70 -35.55
C ASN A 314 15.07 -44.69 -37.08
N ASN A 315 15.07 -43.50 -37.65
CA ASN A 315 14.78 -43.26 -39.07
C ASN A 315 13.52 -43.99 -39.52
N SER A 316 12.48 -43.93 -38.69
CA SER A 316 11.21 -44.60 -38.88
C SER A 316 10.15 -43.94 -38.00
N TRP A 317 8.90 -44.38 -38.18
CA TRP A 317 7.74 -43.87 -37.48
C TRP A 317 6.83 -45.03 -37.03
N MET A 318 6.06 -44.75 -35.98
CA MET A 318 5.03 -45.61 -35.44
C MET A 318 3.81 -44.75 -35.10
N GLU A 319 2.68 -45.03 -35.75
CA GLU A 319 1.41 -44.39 -35.41
C GLU A 319 0.65 -45.26 -34.41
N LEU A 320 0.25 -44.65 -33.29
CA LEU A 320 -0.49 -45.29 -32.21
C LEU A 320 -1.89 -44.67 -32.14
N SER A 321 -2.89 -45.42 -32.59
CA SER A 321 -4.30 -45.05 -32.47
C SER A 321 -4.93 -45.78 -31.28
N VAL A 322 -5.24 -45.04 -30.22
CA VAL A 322 -5.81 -45.59 -28.99
C VAL A 322 -7.32 -45.48 -29.03
N SER A 323 -8.01 -46.59 -28.72
CA SER A 323 -9.46 -46.64 -28.50
C SER A 323 -9.76 -47.15 -27.10
N MET A 324 -10.43 -46.33 -26.31
CA MET A 324 -10.84 -46.62 -24.94
C MET A 324 -12.37 -46.70 -24.89
N VAL A 325 -12.91 -47.89 -24.62
CA VAL A 325 -14.36 -48.16 -24.66
C VAL A 325 -14.87 -48.46 -23.25
N ASN A 326 -15.86 -47.70 -22.79
CA ASN A 326 -16.51 -47.96 -21.50
C ASN A 326 -17.34 -49.25 -21.58
N THR A 327 -17.05 -50.24 -20.72
CA THR A 327 -17.64 -51.59 -20.83
C THR A 327 -19.13 -51.63 -20.51
N ALA A 328 -19.65 -50.66 -19.74
CA ALA A 328 -21.06 -50.57 -19.37
C ALA A 328 -21.92 -49.78 -20.37
N THR A 329 -21.38 -48.70 -20.94
CA THR A 329 -22.15 -47.78 -21.80
C THR A 329 -21.84 -47.91 -23.29
N GLY A 330 -20.73 -48.56 -23.65
CA GLY A 330 -20.23 -48.63 -25.03
C GLY A 330 -19.68 -47.30 -25.55
N LYS A 331 -19.58 -46.26 -24.71
CA LYS A 331 -19.03 -44.97 -25.13
C LYS A 331 -17.52 -45.09 -25.38
N THR A 332 -17.09 -44.61 -26.54
CA THR A 332 -15.70 -44.69 -27.00
C THR A 332 -15.00 -43.34 -26.94
N TYR A 333 -13.73 -43.37 -26.58
CA TYR A 333 -12.81 -42.25 -26.58
C TYR A 333 -11.57 -42.64 -27.39
N GLU A 334 -11.27 -41.87 -28.43
CA GLU A 334 -10.23 -42.20 -29.40
C GLU A 334 -9.29 -41.01 -29.62
N PHE A 335 -8.01 -41.32 -29.80
CA PHE A 335 -7.00 -40.36 -30.24
C PHE A 335 -5.85 -41.10 -30.94
N THR A 336 -5.10 -40.37 -31.76
CA THR A 336 -3.97 -40.90 -32.51
C THR A 336 -2.73 -40.06 -32.22
N LYS A 337 -1.59 -40.73 -32.02
CA LYS A 337 -0.28 -40.09 -31.83
C LYS A 337 0.78 -40.79 -32.68
N PRO A 338 1.47 -40.05 -33.57
CA PRO A 338 2.68 -40.55 -34.19
C PRO A 338 3.86 -40.44 -33.21
N VAL A 339 4.73 -41.45 -33.20
CA VAL A 339 6.06 -41.42 -32.61
C VAL A 339 7.05 -41.64 -33.73
N GLU A 340 7.88 -40.64 -34.00
CA GLU A 340 8.80 -40.66 -35.13
C GLU A 340 10.12 -40.00 -34.75
N TYR A 341 11.22 -40.58 -35.25
CA TYR A 341 12.55 -40.04 -35.01
C TYR A 341 13.42 -40.28 -36.22
N TYR A 342 14.00 -39.21 -36.76
CA TYR A 342 14.89 -39.24 -37.91
C TYR A 342 16.19 -38.54 -37.56
N SER A 343 17.31 -39.07 -38.06
CA SER A 343 18.62 -38.45 -37.88
C SER A 343 19.56 -38.82 -39.02
N GLY A 344 20.48 -37.91 -39.35
CA GLY A 344 21.37 -38.07 -40.49
C GLY A 344 22.48 -37.04 -40.51
N TYR A 345 23.24 -37.05 -41.61
CA TYR A 345 24.26 -36.06 -41.90
C TYR A 345 23.97 -35.44 -43.26
N GLU A 346 24.02 -34.12 -43.34
CA GLU A 346 23.90 -33.36 -44.60
C GLU A 346 25.03 -32.33 -44.64
N GLU A 347 25.80 -32.31 -45.74
CA GLU A 347 26.98 -31.44 -45.92
C GLU A 347 28.06 -31.52 -44.79
N GLY A 348 28.06 -32.62 -44.03
CA GLY A 348 28.98 -32.83 -42.90
C GLY A 348 28.43 -32.40 -41.54
N GLU A 349 27.24 -31.80 -41.49
CA GLU A 349 26.54 -31.44 -40.27
C GLU A 349 25.53 -32.54 -39.87
N HIS A 350 25.47 -32.87 -38.57
CA HIS A 350 24.52 -33.83 -38.02
C HIS A 350 23.18 -33.15 -37.75
N TRP A 351 22.08 -33.75 -38.20
CA TRP A 351 20.73 -33.31 -37.88
C TRP A 351 19.91 -34.42 -37.23
N SER A 352 18.89 -34.04 -36.47
CA SER A 352 17.88 -34.94 -35.92
C SER A 352 16.52 -34.24 -35.83
N GLU A 353 15.44 -34.96 -36.11
CA GLU A 353 14.06 -34.49 -36.10
C GLU A 353 13.15 -35.51 -35.41
N GLY A 354 12.10 -35.02 -34.74
CA GLY A 354 11.11 -35.85 -34.04
C GLY A 354 11.52 -36.25 -32.62
N SER A 355 10.75 -37.17 -32.04
CA SER A 355 10.93 -37.68 -30.68
C SER A 355 10.57 -39.17 -30.63
N GLN A 356 11.34 -39.93 -29.86
CA GLN A 356 11.04 -41.32 -29.49
C GLN A 356 9.92 -41.46 -28.44
N SER A 357 9.26 -40.36 -28.10
CA SER A 357 8.14 -40.30 -27.17
C SER A 357 7.03 -39.37 -27.66
N ALA A 358 5.80 -39.68 -27.28
CA ALA A 358 4.63 -38.83 -27.50
C ALA A 358 3.68 -38.91 -26.31
N ASP A 359 2.96 -37.83 -26.03
CA ASP A 359 1.96 -37.76 -24.97
C ASP A 359 0.57 -37.35 -25.48
N ALA A 360 -0.47 -37.74 -24.75
CA ALA A 360 -1.85 -37.33 -24.98
C ALA A 360 -2.62 -37.22 -23.66
N ILE A 361 -3.53 -36.24 -23.56
CA ILE A 361 -4.35 -36.05 -22.36
C ILE A 361 -5.83 -36.13 -22.72
N LEU A 362 -6.54 -37.04 -22.07
CA LEU A 362 -7.99 -37.11 -22.09
C LEU A 362 -8.57 -36.53 -20.81
N SER A 363 -9.34 -35.44 -20.93
CA SER A 363 -9.94 -34.74 -19.80
C SER A 363 -11.38 -35.20 -19.51
N ARG A 364 -11.78 -35.14 -18.24
CA ARG A 364 -13.17 -35.41 -17.77
C ARG A 364 -13.68 -36.81 -18.13
N ILE A 365 -12.82 -37.82 -18.04
CA ILE A 365 -13.24 -39.22 -18.21
C ILE A 365 -14.09 -39.62 -16.99
N PRO A 366 -15.35 -40.06 -17.18
CA PRO A 366 -16.23 -40.50 -16.09
C PRO A 366 -15.72 -41.75 -15.39
N SER A 367 -16.18 -41.99 -14.16
CA SER A 367 -15.87 -43.23 -13.45
C SER A 367 -16.39 -44.44 -14.19
N GLY A 368 -15.60 -45.51 -14.24
CA GLY A 368 -16.01 -46.75 -14.86
C GLY A 368 -14.85 -47.64 -15.29
N GLU A 369 -15.21 -48.78 -15.82
CA GLU A 369 -14.29 -49.75 -16.39
C GLU A 369 -14.17 -49.52 -17.90
N TYR A 370 -12.94 -49.47 -18.40
CA TYR A 370 -12.65 -49.20 -19.80
C TYR A 370 -11.71 -50.25 -20.38
N GLN A 371 -12.11 -50.82 -21.51
CA GLN A 371 -11.24 -51.67 -22.34
C GLN A 371 -10.38 -50.77 -23.22
N VAL A 372 -9.05 -50.94 -23.16
CA VAL A 372 -8.09 -50.15 -23.94
C VAL A 372 -7.51 -51.01 -25.07
N ASN A 373 -7.60 -50.50 -26.28
CA ASN A 373 -7.03 -51.12 -27.47
C ASN A 373 -6.13 -50.10 -28.18
N VAL A 374 -4.99 -50.57 -28.68
CA VAL A 374 -4.04 -49.75 -29.45
C VAL A 374 -3.88 -50.36 -30.83
N PHE A 375 -4.28 -49.60 -31.85
CA PHE A 375 -4.05 -49.92 -33.25
C PHE A 375 -2.71 -49.31 -33.64
N VAL A 376 -1.79 -50.16 -34.10
CA VAL A 376 -0.40 -49.76 -34.37
C VAL A 376 -0.13 -49.87 -35.85
N ILE A 377 0.40 -48.81 -36.44
CA ILE A 377 0.86 -48.79 -37.84
C ILE A 377 2.35 -48.42 -37.83
N THR A 378 3.19 -49.21 -38.51
CA THR A 378 4.64 -48.99 -38.61
C THR A 378 5.11 -49.04 -40.05
N ASP A 379 6.29 -48.46 -40.32
CA ASP A 379 6.97 -48.64 -41.59
C ASP A 379 7.47 -50.09 -41.76
N MET A 380 7.19 -50.68 -42.92
CA MET A 380 7.59 -52.03 -43.32
C MET A 380 7.16 -53.19 -42.39
N GLY A 381 6.08 -53.05 -41.63
CA GLY A 381 5.47 -54.09 -40.77
C GLY A 381 6.47 -54.93 -39.96
N THR A 382 7.51 -54.23 -39.49
CA THR A 382 8.51 -54.72 -38.57
C THR A 382 7.88 -54.89 -37.19
N THR A 383 8.21 -55.98 -36.49
CA THR A 383 7.84 -56.11 -35.08
C THR A 383 8.60 -55.08 -34.27
N GLN A 384 7.88 -54.13 -33.68
CA GLN A 384 8.42 -53.10 -32.83
C GLN A 384 7.74 -53.13 -31.46
N ALA A 385 8.49 -52.72 -30.44
CA ALA A 385 7.97 -52.59 -29.10
C ALA A 385 7.66 -51.12 -28.79
N PHE A 386 6.61 -50.89 -28.02
CA PHE A 386 6.32 -49.58 -27.44
C PHE A 386 5.92 -49.75 -25.98
N THR A 387 6.35 -48.83 -25.14
CA THR A 387 5.92 -48.70 -23.76
C THR A 387 4.78 -47.71 -23.70
N MET A 388 3.68 -48.08 -23.06
CA MET A 388 2.57 -47.19 -22.77
C MET A 388 2.42 -47.04 -21.26
N GLN A 389 2.38 -45.78 -20.83
CA GLN A 389 2.05 -45.39 -19.47
C GLN A 389 0.74 -44.61 -19.48
N VAL A 390 -0.19 -45.01 -18.62
CA VAL A 390 -1.46 -44.30 -18.42
C VAL A 390 -1.53 -43.89 -16.96
N GLU A 391 -1.57 -42.58 -16.71
CA GLU A 391 -1.66 -42.00 -15.37
C GLU A 391 -2.98 -41.25 -15.21
N GLU A 392 -3.68 -41.53 -14.11
CA GLU A 392 -4.85 -40.78 -13.65
C GLU A 392 -4.40 -39.64 -12.72
N ASN A 393 -5.05 -38.48 -12.82
CA ASN A 393 -4.78 -37.30 -11.97
C ASN A 393 -3.33 -36.77 -12.07
N THR A 394 -2.73 -36.81 -13.26
CA THR A 394 -1.44 -36.15 -13.55
C THR A 394 -1.45 -34.71 -13.02
N THR A 395 -0.39 -34.36 -12.28
CA THR A 395 -0.07 -32.97 -11.95
C THR A 395 0.48 -32.29 -13.19
N LEU A 396 -0.27 -31.34 -13.75
CA LEU A 396 0.15 -30.51 -14.88
C LEU A 396 1.11 -29.41 -14.46
#